data_AF-A0ABD2MF25-F1
#
_entry.id   AF-A0ABD2MF25-F1
#
_cell.length_a   1.000
_cell.length_b   1.000
_cell.length_c   1.000
_cell.angle_alpha   90.00
_cell.angle_beta   90.00
_cell.angle_gamma   90.00
#
_symmetry.space_group_name_H-M   'P 1'
#
loop_
_entity.id
_entity.type
_entity.pdbx_description
1 polymer ?
#
loop_
_entity_poly.entity_id
_entity_poly.type
_entity_poly.pdbx_seq_one_letter_code
_entity_poly.pdbx_strand_id
1 'polypeptide(L)' 'MASSKSGILADRMKHLLGTAKHADAHFLVGDGDGKELLSTHKIILLSASDVFEAMFRFDSQNGKAENGE' A
#
# COMPACT_ATOMS: atom_id res chain seq x y z
N MET A 1 -6.45 -21.75 -24.57
CA MET A 1 -6.91 -20.36 -24.29
C MET A 1 -6.72 -20.09 -22.81
N ALA A 2 -5.56 -19.57 -22.41
CA ALA A 2 -5.27 -19.21 -21.03
C ALA A 2 -4.74 -17.77 -21.01
N SER A 3 -5.64 -16.78 -21.08
CA SER A 3 -5.32 -15.40 -20.71
C SER A 3 -6.60 -14.55 -20.74
N SER A 4 -7.33 -14.53 -19.64
CA SER A 4 -8.46 -13.59 -19.46
C SER A 4 -8.50 -13.10 -18.01
N LYS A 5 -8.23 -14.01 -17.08
CA LYS A 5 -8.22 -13.72 -15.64
C LYS A 5 -7.08 -12.79 -15.21
N SER A 6 -5.89 -12.93 -15.80
CA SER A 6 -4.71 -12.11 -15.46
C SER A 6 -4.88 -10.65 -15.90
N GLY A 7 -5.39 -10.40 -17.11
CA GLY A 7 -5.67 -9.04 -17.59
C GLY A 7 -6.72 -8.32 -16.74
N ILE A 8 -7.83 -9.01 -16.44
CA ILE A 8 -8.91 -8.46 -15.59
C ILE A 8 -8.39 -8.12 -14.18
N LEU A 9 -7.49 -8.94 -13.62
CA LEU A 9 -6.89 -8.66 -12.31
C LEU A 9 -6.02 -7.40 -12.36
N ALA A 10 -5.15 -7.27 -13.36
CA ALA A 10 -4.28 -6.11 -13.52
C ALA A 10 -5.10 -4.81 -13.69
N ASP A 11 -6.17 -4.84 -14.48
CA ASP A 11 -7.04 -3.67 -14.67
C ASP A 11 -7.78 -3.28 -13.39
N ARG A 12 -8.22 -4.27 -12.60
CA ARG A 12 -8.83 -4.01 -11.28
C ARG A 12 -7.82 -3.43 -10.29
N MET A 13 -6.58 -3.92 -10.26
CA MET A 13 -5.52 -3.35 -9.41
C MET A 13 -5.21 -1.89 -9.79
N LYS A 14 -5.12 -1.59 -11.09
CA LYS A 14 -4.97 -0.21 -11.58
C LYS A 14 -6.14 0.69 -11.17
N HIS A 15 -7.37 0.19 -11.27
CA HIS A 15 -8.56 0.93 -10.85
C HIS A 15 -8.56 1.21 -9.34
N LEU A 16 -8.18 0.22 -8.52
CA LEU A 16 -8.08 0.41 -7.07
C LEU A 16 -7.02 1.46 -6.72
N LEU A 17 -5.84 1.39 -7.34
CA LEU A 17 -4.78 2.40 -7.17
C LEU A 17 -5.25 3.80 -7.56
N GLY A 18 -5.88 3.94 -8.73
CA GLY A 18 -6.33 5.25 -9.22
C GLY A 18 -7.50 5.86 -8.44
N THR A 19 -8.29 5.05 -7.74
CA THR A 19 -9.46 5.54 -6.97
C THR A 19 -9.21 5.61 -5.46
N ALA A 20 -8.06 5.10 -4.97
CA ALA A 20 -7.76 4.93 -3.56
C ALA A 20 -8.83 4.14 -2.76
N LYS A 21 -9.74 3.43 -3.44
CA LYS A 21 -10.84 2.72 -2.79
C LYS A 21 -10.27 1.56 -1.95
N HIS A 22 -10.67 1.47 -0.69
CA HIS A 22 -10.17 0.48 0.26
C HIS A 22 -8.65 0.57 0.51
N ALA A 23 -8.06 1.75 0.40
CA ALA A 23 -6.69 1.98 0.85
C ALA A 23 -6.55 1.63 2.34
N ASP A 24 -5.48 0.91 2.67
CA ASP A 24 -5.13 0.44 4.02
C ASP A 24 -3.74 0.95 4.46
N ALA A 25 -3.12 1.81 3.64
CA ALA A 25 -1.91 2.57 3.95
C ALA A 25 -2.01 3.98 3.35
N HIS A 26 -1.37 4.93 4.03
CA HIS A 26 -1.23 6.31 3.58
C HIS A 26 0.21 6.77 3.76
N PHE A 27 0.75 7.47 2.77
CA PHE A 27 2.10 8.04 2.82
C PHE A 27 2.01 9.54 2.67
N LEU A 28 2.65 10.27 3.58
CA LEU A 28 2.85 11.70 3.44
C LEU A 28 4.19 11.93 2.71
N VAL A 29 4.12 12.37 1.45
CA VAL A 29 5.29 12.46 0.56
C VAL A 29 5.54 13.91 0.17
N GLY A 30 6.81 14.33 0.22
CA GLY A 30 7.24 15.70 -0.08
C GLY A 30 7.84 16.41 1.14
N ASP A 31 8.29 17.65 0.92
CA ASP A 31 9.00 18.44 1.92
C ASP A 31 8.17 19.61 2.44
N GLY A 32 8.39 19.96 3.71
CA GLY A 32 7.76 21.12 4.34
C GLY A 32 6.23 21.09 4.27
N ASP A 33 5.65 22.18 3.75
CA ASP A 33 4.21 22.37 3.54
C ASP A 33 3.73 21.81 2.20
N GLY A 34 4.65 21.39 1.32
CA GLY A 34 4.35 20.78 0.01
C GLY A 34 4.07 19.28 0.08
N LYS A 35 3.70 18.77 1.26
CA LYS A 35 3.45 17.36 1.47
C LYS A 35 2.11 16.94 0.91
N GLU A 36 2.10 15.85 0.16
CA GLU A 36 0.91 15.22 -0.39
C GLU A 36 0.62 13.92 0.34
N LEU A 37 -0.66 13.68 0.68
CA LEU A 37 -1.09 12.42 1.25
C LEU A 37 -1.50 11.44 0.14
N LEU A 38 -0.67 10.43 -0.08
CA LEU A 38 -0.92 9.36 -1.04
C LEU A 38 -1.60 8.17 -0.37
N SER A 39 -2.76 7.80 -0.87
CA SER A 39 -3.51 6.63 -0.39
C SER A 39 -3.19 5.40 -1.24
N THR A 40 -2.94 4.25 -0.60
CA THR A 40 -2.43 3.05 -1.29
C THR A 40 -2.84 1.75 -0.59
N HIS A 41 -2.46 0.62 -1.21
CA HIS A 41 -2.81 -0.73 -0.78
C HIS A 41 -1.53 -1.51 -0.41
N LYS A 42 -1.40 -1.91 0.87
CA LYS A 42 -0.26 -2.66 1.39
C LYS A 42 0.05 -3.89 0.55
N ILE A 43 -0.98 -4.66 0.16
CA ILE A 43 -0.79 -5.87 -0.64
C ILE A 43 -0.12 -5.61 -1.99
N ILE A 44 -0.40 -4.45 -2.61
CA ILE A 44 0.21 -4.07 -3.88
C ILE A 44 1.67 -3.69 -3.65
N LEU A 45 1.95 -2.90 -2.63
CA LEU A 45 3.32 -2.49 -2.28
C LEU A 45 4.20 -3.67 -1.85
N LEU A 46 3.65 -4.59 -1.06
CA LEU A 46 4.30 -5.86 -0.68
C LEU A 46 4.71 -6.69 -1.89
N SER A 47 3.85 -6.74 -2.92
CA SER A 47 4.16 -7.47 -4.15
C SER A 47 5.19 -6.77 -5.04
N ALA A 48 5.36 -5.46 -4.85
CA ALA A 48 6.17 -4.61 -5.72
C ALA A 48 7.58 -4.33 -5.18
N SER A 49 7.80 -4.39 -3.85
CA SER A 49 9.09 -4.11 -3.23
C SER A 49 9.26 -4.78 -1.87
N ASP A 50 10.43 -5.39 -1.69
CA ASP A 50 10.94 -5.95 -0.44
C ASP A 50 11.14 -4.89 0.67
N VAL A 51 11.42 -3.63 0.30
CA VAL A 51 11.50 -2.51 1.26
C VAL A 51 10.16 -2.30 1.95
N PHE A 52 9.05 -2.28 1.19
CA PHE A 52 7.71 -2.16 1.78
C PHE A 52 7.34 -3.39 2.60
N GLU A 53 7.79 -4.58 2.20
CA GLU A 53 7.64 -5.78 3.02
C GLU A 53 8.36 -5.68 4.36
N ALA A 54 9.61 -5.24 4.38
CA ALA A 54 10.35 -5.04 5.62
C ALA A 54 9.68 -3.99 6.52
N MET A 55 9.24 -2.87 5.93
CA MET A 55 8.57 -1.78 6.66
C MET A 55 7.26 -2.25 7.32
N PHE A 56 6.36 -2.91 6.58
CA PHE A 56 5.08 -3.35 7.14
C PHE A 56 5.23 -4.50 8.14
N ARG A 57 6.25 -5.37 7.98
CA ARG A 57 6.57 -6.40 8.98
C ARG A 57 7.01 -5.76 10.30
N PHE A 58 7.88 -4.75 10.24
CA PHE A 58 8.32 -3.99 11.41
C PHE A 58 7.15 -3.29 12.10
N ASP A 59 6.28 -2.62 11.34
CA ASP A 59 5.07 -1.97 11.88
C ASP A 59 4.14 -2.97 12.54
N SER A 60 3.93 -4.16 11.96
CA SER A 60 3.09 -5.20 12.56
C SER A 60 3.68 -5.75 13.87
N GLN A 61 5.00 -5.75 14.01
CA GLN A 61 5.69 -6.20 15.22
C GLN A 61 5.68 -5.11 16.31
N ASN A 62 5.75 -3.84 15.90
CA ASN A 62 5.85 -2.71 16.81
C ASN A 62 4.53 -2.01 17.13
N GLY A 63 3.49 -2.20 16.32
CA GLY A 63 2.11 -1.79 16.64
C GLY A 63 1.52 -2.52 17.85
N LYS A 64 2.26 -3.49 18.42
CA LYS A 64 1.96 -4.08 19.73
C LYS A 64 2.57 -3.32 20.91
N ALA A 65 3.45 -2.34 20.65
CA ALA A 65 4.10 -1.51 21.68
C ALA A 65 3.39 -0.16 21.93
N GLU A 66 2.39 0.20 21.12
CA GLU A 66 1.61 1.45 21.26
C GLU A 66 0.58 1.43 22.40
N ASN A 67 0.40 0.32 23.12
CA ASN A 67 -0.37 0.31 24.38
C ASN A 67 0.55 0.43 25.62
N GLY A 68 1.61 1.24 25.52
CA GLY A 68 2.48 1.59 26.63
C GLY A 68 2.19 3.02 27.13
N GLU A 69 1.36 3.08 28.18
CA GLU A 69 1.05 4.22 29.08
C GLU A 69 0.16 5.37 28.58
#